data_AF-A0A402BRV5-F1
#
_entry.id   AF-A0A402BRV5-F1
#
_cell.length_a   1.000
_cell.length_b   1.000
_cell.length_c   1.000
_cell.angle_alpha   90.00
_cell.angle_beta   90.00
_cell.angle_gamma   90.00
#
_symmetry.space_group_name_H-M   'P 1'
#
loop_
_entity.id
_entity.type
_entity.pdbx_description
1 polymer ?
#
loop_
_entity_poly.entity_id
_entity_poly.type
_entity_poly.pdbx_seq_one_letter_code
_entity_poly.pdbx_strand_id
1 'polypeptide(L)' 'MFDFLWWAFITAIGIGIGAFGAGFRGALFMALVGALGGGFMWFERKNHP' A
#
# COMPACT_ATOMS: atom_id res chain seq x y z
N MET A 1 -9.67 11.20 -5.52
CA MET A 1 -10.45 9.97 -5.23
C MET A 1 -9.89 8.77 -5.99
N PHE A 2 -9.55 8.95 -7.28
CA PHE A 2 -8.86 7.92 -8.09
C PHE A 2 -7.53 7.44 -7.50
N ASP A 3 -6.67 8.34 -7.00
CA ASP A 3 -5.35 7.96 -6.46
C ASP A 3 -5.44 7.09 -5.21
N PHE A 4 -6.47 7.32 -4.38
CA PHE A 4 -6.73 6.50 -3.20
C PHE A 4 -7.16 5.09 -3.59
N LEU A 5 -8.07 4.97 -4.57
CA LEU A 5 -8.49 3.68 -5.11
C LEU A 5 -7.32 2.94 -5.77
N TRP A 6 -6.49 3.66 -6.52
CA TRP A 6 -5.31 3.12 -7.19
C TRP A 6 -4.26 2.61 -6.19
N TRP A 7 -3.99 3.40 -5.16
CA TRP A 7 -3.12 3.01 -4.05
C TRP A 7 -3.65 1.76 -3.32
N ALA A 8 -4.95 1.75 -2.98
CA ALA A 8 -5.57 0.63 -2.29
C ALA A 8 -5.51 -0.65 -3.13
N PHE A 9 -5.69 -0.53 -4.45
CA PHE A 9 -5.59 -1.63 -5.38
C PHE A 9 -4.17 -2.20 -5.47
N ILE A 10 -3.15 -1.35 -5.64
CA ILE A 10 -1.74 -1.77 -5.65
C ILE A 10 -1.36 -2.42 -4.31
N THR A 11 -1.80 -1.85 -3.20
CA THR A 11 -1.56 -2.40 -1.86
C THR A 11 -2.18 -3.79 -1.71
N ALA A 12 -3.42 -3.98 -2.17
CA ALA A 12 -4.08 -5.29 -2.13
C ALA A 12 -3.34 -6.35 -2.96
N ILE A 13 -2.86 -5.97 -4.16
CA ILE A 13 -2.02 -6.85 -5.00
C ILE A 13 -0.73 -7.21 -4.28
N GLY A 14 -0.04 -6.22 -3.69
CA GLY A 14 1.20 -6.42 -2.94
C GLY A 14 1.00 -7.38 -1.76
N ILE A 15 -0.08 -7.23 -1.00
CA ILE A 15 -0.46 -8.14 0.08
C ILE A 15 -0.68 -9.56 -0.44
N GLY A 16 -1.39 -9.70 -1.57
CA GLY A 16 -1.62 -11.01 -2.20
C GLY A 16 -0.32 -11.69 -2.63
N ILE A 17 0.60 -10.95 -3.24
CA ILE A 17 1.94 -11.45 -3.62
C ILE A 17 2.74 -11.85 -2.38
N GLY A 18 2.74 -11.00 -1.34
CA GLY A 18 3.40 -11.28 -0.07
C GLY A 18 2.86 -12.53 0.62
N ALA A 19 1.53 -12.71 0.59
CA ALA A 19 0.86 -13.90 1.10
C ALA A 19 1.27 -15.17 0.35
N PHE A 20 1.38 -15.09 -0.98
CA PHE A 20 1.78 -16.23 -1.82
C PHE A 20 3.25 -16.62 -1.63
N GLY A 21 4.16 -15.65 -1.59
CA GLY A 21 5.61 -15.92 -1.52
C GLY A 21 6.14 -16.23 -0.12
N ALA A 22 5.61 -15.57 0.92
CA ALA A 22 6.14 -15.66 2.29
C ALA A 22 5.04 -15.85 3.36
N GLY A 23 3.84 -16.26 2.94
CA GLY A 23 2.73 -16.53 3.84
C GLY A 23 2.27 -15.29 4.61
N PHE A 24 1.76 -15.51 5.83
CA PHE A 24 1.20 -14.44 6.66
C PHE A 24 2.20 -13.31 6.97
N ARG A 25 3.50 -13.64 7.15
CA ARG A 25 4.53 -12.63 7.42
C ARG A 25 4.77 -11.73 6.20
N GLY A 26 4.76 -12.29 4.99
CA GLY A 26 4.86 -11.52 3.75
C GLY A 26 3.65 -10.62 3.53
N ALA A 27 2.45 -11.14 3.80
CA ALA A 27 1.21 -10.36 3.74
C ALA A 27 1.24 -9.14 4.68
N LEU A 28 1.65 -9.35 5.94
CA LEU A 28 1.78 -8.28 6.93
C LEU A 28 2.83 -7.24 6.53
N PHE A 29 3.99 -7.67 6.05
CA PHE A 29 5.04 -6.76 5.60
C PHE A 29 4.55 -5.88 4.45
N MET A 30 3.92 -6.49 3.44
CA MET A 30 3.39 -5.77 2.29
C MET A 30 2.23 -4.83 2.66
N ALA A 31 1.40 -5.21 3.64
CA ALA A 31 0.37 -4.32 4.18
C ALA A 31 0.97 -3.07 4.85
N LEU A 32 2.08 -3.25 5.59
CA LEU A 32 2.81 -2.17 6.24
C LEU A 32 3.45 -1.22 5.21
N VAL A 33 4.08 -1.78 4.18
CA VAL A 33 4.65 -1.01 3.05
C VAL A 33 3.56 -0.23 2.32
N GLY A 34 2.42 -0.87 2.03
CA GLY A 34 1.27 -0.20 1.41
C GLY A 34 0.74 0.95 2.25
N ALA A 35 0.53 0.75 3.56
CA ALA A 35 0.08 1.79 4.48
C ALA A 35 1.03 3.00 4.52
N LEU A 36 2.35 2.75 4.56
CA LEU A 36 3.36 3.80 4.51
C LEU A 36 3.32 4.56 3.18
N GLY A 37 3.25 3.86 2.05
CA GLY A 37 3.15 4.49 0.73
C GLY A 37 1.90 5.39 0.60
N GLY A 38 0.77 4.96 1.13
CA GLY A 38 -0.47 5.75 1.15
C GLY A 38 -0.36 6.98 2.06
N GLY A 39 0.30 6.82 3.21
CA GLY A 39 0.60 7.93 4.12
C GLY A 39 1.49 9.01 3.47
N PHE A 40 2.52 8.60 2.74
CA PHE A 40 3.39 9.52 1.99
C PHE A 40 2.64 10.25 0.88
N MET A 41 1.84 9.54 0.07
CA MET A 41 1.01 10.18 -0.97
C MET A 41 0.02 11.20 -0.38
N TRP A 42 -0.56 10.90 0.78
CA TRP A 42 -1.46 11.83 1.47
C TRP A 42 -0.71 13.06 2.01
N PHE A 43 0.48 12.86 2.56
CA PHE A 43 1.34 13.93 3.06
C PHE A 43 1.85 14.84 1.94
N GLU A 44 2.28 14.25 0.82
CA GLU A 44 2.72 14.97 -0.37
C GLU A 44 1.60 15.86 -0.90
N ARG A 45 0.39 15.33 -1.06
CA ARG A 45 -0.78 16.08 -1.50
C ARG A 45 -1.17 17.25 -0.58
N LYS A 46 -0.86 17.16 0.71
CA LYS A 46 -1.14 18.24 1.67
C LYS A 46 -0.10 19.36 1.65
N ASN A 47 1.16 19.04 1.39
CA ASN A 47 2.24 20.01 1.47
C ASN A 47 2.64 20.58 0.10
N HIS A 48 2.40 19.83 -0.98
CA HIS A 48 2.77 20.16 -2.35
C HIS A 48 1.59 19.81 -3.29
N PRO A 49 0.60 20.71 -3.44
CA PRO A 49 -0.61 20.45 -4.22
C PRO A 49 -0.40 20.51 -5.75
#